data_AF-A0A0D0SSD9-F1
#
_entry.id   AF-A0A0D0SSD9-F1
#
_cell.length_a   1.000
_cell.length_b   1.000
_cell.length_c   1.000
_cell.angle_alpha   90.00
_cell.angle_beta   90.00
_cell.angle_gamma   90.00
#
_symmetry.space_group_name_H-M   'P 1'
#
loop_
_entity.id
_entity.type
_entity.pdbx_description
1 polymer ?
#
loop_
_entity_poly.entity_id
_entity_poly.type
_entity_poly.pdbx_seq_one_letter_code
_entity_poly.pdbx_strand_id
1 'polypeptide(L)'
;MSRYLNEINEFWQQYLEQYDAVYDDHTLNQIIENNDRTAFIHPQDLLYLKQHFGEDFAEIPRFKKMIDFANGIISINKDRRKVISNENLINPAMARPFFGNPEKADIVILKKHPEKDFNSYNTNLSDDTAIEYRKRIVLDIQGKLTFNNEKLFLPYIDKHRWFVKFLYSNSSMLKQFNIDPNRVMVLNFFPYQAGHSAGIPRDFLTLNHILPSQRENFNLLLKMIEDSKERIYICSEEELFISIFKNFTDEKLCTYIKENLFVLASKQNRRITTGNLLSYKEHKLRLRKKEELTKPEYYRWNRQQKEAREGGASDFNKRIRNLQRTLQQQ
;
A
#
# COMPACT_ATOMS: atom_id res chain seq x y z
N MET A 1 17.18 15.32 3.16
CA MET A 1 16.33 14.14 2.85
C MET A 1 17.21 12.91 2.87
N SER A 2 16.73 11.79 3.41
CA SER A 2 17.56 10.59 3.63
C SER A 2 18.11 10.01 2.33
N ARG A 3 19.25 9.32 2.39
CA ARG A 3 19.78 8.57 1.23
C ARG A 3 18.76 7.57 0.68
N TYR A 4 17.96 6.96 1.56
CA TYR A 4 16.91 6.01 1.16
C TYR A 4 15.79 6.67 0.35
N LEU A 5 15.39 7.87 0.76
CA LEU A 5 14.33 8.63 0.10
C LEU A 5 14.81 9.28 -1.19
N ASN A 6 16.06 9.72 -1.27
CA ASN A 6 16.58 10.39 -2.47
C ASN A 6 16.48 9.47 -3.69
N GLU A 7 16.98 8.24 -3.60
CA GLU A 7 17.02 7.32 -4.74
C GLU A 7 15.61 6.93 -5.25
N ILE A 8 14.66 6.65 -4.34
CA ILE A 8 13.30 6.33 -4.77
C ILE A 8 12.59 7.58 -5.30
N ASN A 9 12.81 8.75 -4.72
CA ASN A 9 12.19 9.98 -5.21
C ASN A 9 12.77 10.37 -6.57
N GLU A 10 14.08 10.18 -6.81
CA GLU A 10 14.71 10.37 -8.12
C GLU A 10 14.08 9.46 -9.17
N PHE A 11 13.82 8.19 -8.85
CA PHE A 11 13.11 7.29 -9.76
C PHE A 11 11.71 7.81 -10.10
N TRP A 12 10.91 8.18 -9.09
CA TRP A 12 9.54 8.67 -9.32
C TRP A 12 9.48 10.10 -9.87
N GLN A 13 10.56 10.88 -9.75
CA GLN A 13 10.70 12.17 -10.43
C GLN A 13 10.69 11.98 -11.95
N GLN A 14 11.33 10.95 -12.50
CA GLN A 14 11.30 10.67 -13.94
C GLN A 14 9.88 10.45 -14.47
N TYR A 15 9.02 9.76 -13.72
CA TYR A 15 7.60 9.62 -14.08
C TYR A 15 6.88 10.97 -14.09
N LEU A 16 7.19 11.83 -13.12
CA LEU A 16 6.60 13.15 -12.98
C LEU A 16 7.35 14.25 -13.78
N GLU A 17 8.35 13.91 -14.58
CA GLU A 17 8.96 14.81 -15.55
C GLU A 17 8.18 14.80 -16.88
N GLN A 18 7.42 13.74 -17.13
CA GLN A 18 6.59 13.59 -18.33
C GLN A 18 5.24 14.31 -18.22
N TYR A 19 4.86 14.65 -17.00
CA TYR A 19 3.65 15.39 -16.66
C TYR A 19 4.13 16.57 -15.85
N ASP A 20 3.81 17.80 -16.23
CA ASP A 20 4.17 18.95 -15.40
C ASP A 20 3.73 18.71 -13.95
N ALA A 21 4.37 19.37 -12.99
CA ALA A 21 4.32 19.06 -11.55
C ALA A 21 2.92 19.04 -10.87
N VAL A 22 1.85 19.10 -11.66
CA VAL A 22 0.44 18.97 -11.32
C VAL A 22 -0.25 18.22 -12.48
N TYR A 23 -1.12 17.24 -12.18
CA TYR A 23 -2.21 16.88 -13.11
C TYR A 23 -3.20 18.06 -13.14
N ASP A 24 -2.75 19.18 -13.70
CA ASP A 24 -3.55 20.36 -13.93
C ASP A 24 -4.41 20.17 -15.17
N ASP A 25 -5.32 21.12 -15.40
CA ASP A 25 -6.22 21.06 -16.55
C ASP A 25 -5.45 20.98 -17.87
N HIS A 26 -4.27 21.60 -17.97
CA HIS A 26 -3.43 21.53 -19.16
C HIS A 26 -2.92 20.11 -19.43
N THR A 27 -2.32 19.47 -18.44
CA THR A 27 -1.79 18.11 -18.53
C THR A 27 -2.91 17.10 -18.78
N LEU A 28 -4.05 17.27 -18.10
CA LEU A 28 -5.23 16.43 -18.32
C LEU A 28 -5.78 16.59 -19.75
N ASN A 29 -5.83 17.82 -20.26
CA ASN A 29 -6.24 18.07 -21.65
C ASN A 29 -5.29 17.43 -22.65
N GLN A 30 -3.97 17.50 -22.45
CA GLN A 30 -3.01 16.81 -23.33
C GLN A 30 -3.20 15.29 -23.33
N ILE A 31 -3.44 14.67 -22.17
CA ILE A 31 -3.72 13.23 -22.07
C ILE A 31 -4.99 12.87 -22.85
N ILE A 32 -6.03 13.71 -22.76
CA ILE A 32 -7.29 13.53 -23.48
C ILE A 32 -7.10 13.70 -25.00
N GLU A 33 -6.44 14.78 -25.43
CA GLU A 33 -6.15 15.08 -26.83
C GLU A 33 -5.33 13.97 -27.50
N ASN A 34 -4.34 13.42 -26.78
CA ASN A 34 -3.51 12.32 -27.25
C ASN A 34 -4.16 10.94 -27.04
N ASN A 35 -5.30 10.86 -26.36
CA ASN A 35 -5.95 9.62 -25.93
C ASN A 35 -4.97 8.66 -25.22
N ASP A 36 -4.06 9.20 -24.39
CA ASP A 36 -3.08 8.40 -23.65
C ASP A 36 -3.72 7.76 -22.41
N ARG A 37 -4.28 6.58 -22.61
CA ARG A 37 -4.90 5.79 -21.53
C ARG A 37 -3.87 5.18 -20.59
N THR A 38 -2.58 5.26 -20.90
CA THR A 38 -1.49 4.66 -20.12
C THR A 38 -0.76 5.66 -19.23
N ALA A 39 -1.20 6.93 -19.19
CA ALA A 39 -0.54 8.02 -18.47
C ALA A 39 -0.36 7.82 -16.94
N PHE A 40 -1.05 6.83 -16.35
CA PHE A 40 -0.87 6.45 -14.95
C PHE A 40 0.29 5.47 -14.71
N ILE A 41 0.87 4.90 -15.78
CA ILE A 41 1.93 3.89 -15.73
C ILE A 41 3.28 4.60 -15.76
N HIS A 42 4.19 4.20 -14.85
CA HIS A 42 5.57 4.67 -14.86
C HIS A 42 6.23 4.38 -16.21
N PRO A 43 7.06 5.26 -16.79
CA PRO A 43 7.54 5.09 -18.17
C PRO A 43 8.37 3.83 -18.37
N GLN A 44 9.21 3.50 -17.38
CA GLN A 44 9.98 2.25 -17.38
C GLN A 44 9.10 1.01 -17.29
N ASP A 45 7.98 1.09 -16.58
CA ASP A 45 7.03 -0.01 -16.49
C ASP A 45 6.24 -0.14 -17.79
N LEU A 46 5.83 0.96 -18.41
CA LEU A 46 5.19 0.97 -19.72
C LEU A 46 6.10 0.32 -20.77
N LEU A 47 7.38 0.69 -20.78
CA LEU A 47 8.38 0.07 -21.66
C LEU A 47 8.50 -1.44 -21.39
N TYR A 48 8.57 -1.84 -20.11
CA TYR A 48 8.60 -3.26 -19.74
C TYR A 48 7.37 -4.01 -20.27
N LEU A 49 6.18 -3.43 -20.11
CA LEU A 49 4.92 -4.01 -20.59
C LEU A 49 4.94 -4.21 -22.11
N LYS A 50 5.34 -3.19 -22.86
CA LYS A 50 5.44 -3.25 -24.32
C LYS A 50 6.43 -4.33 -24.78
N GLN A 51 7.60 -4.39 -24.15
CA GLN A 51 8.64 -5.38 -24.48
C GLN A 51 8.18 -6.82 -24.24
N HIS A 52 7.41 -7.09 -23.19
CA HIS A 52 7.05 -8.45 -22.78
C HIS A 52 5.66 -8.90 -23.28
N PHE A 53 4.77 -7.96 -23.62
CA PHE A 53 3.38 -8.26 -23.97
C PHE A 53 2.94 -7.65 -25.31
N GLY A 54 3.82 -6.95 -26.02
CA GLY A 54 3.53 -6.29 -27.31
C GLY A 54 3.10 -4.82 -27.16
N GLU A 55 3.25 -4.05 -28.24
CA GLU A 55 2.79 -2.65 -28.29
C GLU A 55 1.27 -2.52 -28.08
N ASP A 56 0.51 -3.56 -28.42
CA ASP A 56 -0.93 -3.68 -28.25
C ASP A 56 -1.36 -4.26 -26.89
N PHE A 57 -0.45 -4.33 -25.90
CA PHE A 57 -0.76 -4.92 -24.58
C PHE A 57 -2.01 -4.31 -23.94
N ALA A 58 -2.30 -3.02 -24.22
CA ALA A 58 -3.45 -2.30 -23.69
C ALA A 58 -4.80 -2.90 -24.15
N GLU A 59 -4.83 -3.64 -25.25
CA GLU A 59 -6.03 -4.33 -25.76
C GLU A 59 -6.19 -5.73 -25.18
N ILE A 60 -5.15 -6.30 -24.57
CA ILE A 60 -5.26 -7.59 -23.88
C ILE A 60 -6.23 -7.42 -22.70
N PRO A 61 -7.28 -8.25 -22.57
CA PRO A 61 -8.40 -8.01 -21.65
C PRO A 61 -8.02 -7.68 -20.20
N ARG A 62 -6.95 -8.30 -19.68
CA ARG A 62 -6.47 -8.08 -18.31
C ARG A 62 -5.81 -6.71 -18.11
N PHE A 63 -5.03 -6.23 -19.10
CA PHE A 63 -4.42 -4.92 -19.07
C PHE A 63 -5.43 -3.84 -19.40
N LYS A 64 -6.31 -4.10 -20.38
CA LYS A 64 -7.44 -3.22 -20.70
C LYS A 64 -8.28 -2.92 -19.47
N LYS A 65 -8.64 -3.95 -18.69
CA LYS A 65 -9.38 -3.79 -17.45
C LYS A 65 -8.64 -2.94 -16.40
N MET A 66 -7.33 -3.12 -16.26
CA MET A 66 -6.48 -2.31 -15.37
C MET A 66 -6.50 -0.84 -15.80
N ILE A 67 -6.30 -0.59 -17.10
CA ILE A 67 -6.27 0.72 -17.73
C ILE A 67 -7.63 1.42 -17.61
N ASP A 68 -8.72 0.74 -17.99
CA ASP A 68 -10.07 1.29 -17.93
C ASP A 68 -10.46 1.63 -16.49
N PHE A 69 -10.03 0.83 -15.53
CA PHE A 69 -10.28 1.12 -14.12
C PHE A 69 -9.46 2.32 -13.64
N ALA A 70 -8.16 2.38 -13.98
CA ALA A 70 -7.27 3.46 -13.57
C ALA A 70 -7.73 4.82 -14.13
N ASN A 71 -8.37 4.83 -15.31
CA ASN A 71 -8.94 6.02 -15.93
C ASN A 71 -10.39 6.30 -15.50
N GLY A 72 -10.96 5.50 -14.60
CA GLY A 72 -12.32 5.71 -14.09
C GLY A 72 -13.45 5.37 -15.08
N ILE A 73 -13.12 4.77 -16.22
CA ILE A 73 -14.05 4.28 -17.26
C ILE A 73 -14.90 3.16 -16.68
N ILE A 74 -14.28 2.27 -15.89
CA ILE A 74 -15.00 1.22 -15.19
C ILE A 74 -14.87 1.35 -13.67
N SER A 75 -15.95 1.05 -12.97
CA SER A 75 -15.94 0.90 -11.51
C SER A 75 -16.58 -0.41 -11.10
N ILE A 76 -16.14 -0.96 -9.97
CA ILE A 76 -16.68 -2.22 -9.44
C ILE A 76 -17.56 -1.92 -8.23
N ASN A 77 -18.79 -2.44 -8.25
CA ASN A 77 -19.76 -2.26 -7.18
C ASN A 77 -19.27 -2.86 -5.85
N LYS A 78 -19.86 -2.44 -4.72
CA LYS A 78 -19.44 -2.88 -3.37
C LYS A 78 -19.45 -4.41 -3.21
N ASP A 79 -20.35 -5.09 -3.93
CA ASP A 79 -20.51 -6.55 -3.91
C ASP A 79 -19.55 -7.28 -4.86
N ARG A 80 -18.69 -6.56 -5.59
CA ARG A 80 -17.68 -7.08 -6.52
C ARG A 80 -18.24 -7.94 -7.67
N ARG A 81 -19.51 -7.72 -8.04
CA ARG A 81 -20.25 -8.54 -9.01
C ARG A 81 -20.59 -7.82 -10.31
N LYS A 82 -20.61 -6.48 -10.31
CA LYS A 82 -20.96 -5.69 -11.50
C LYS A 82 -19.88 -4.65 -11.81
N VAL A 83 -19.47 -4.63 -13.07
CA VAL A 83 -18.68 -3.57 -13.69
C VAL A 83 -19.68 -2.49 -14.13
N ILE A 84 -19.50 -1.27 -13.64
CA ILE A 84 -20.28 -0.09 -14.01
C ILE A 84 -19.40 0.71 -14.95
N SER A 85 -19.87 0.93 -16.18
CA SER A 85 -19.24 1.86 -17.11
C SER A 85 -19.67 3.28 -16.74
N ASN A 86 -18.71 4.20 -16.65
CA ASN A 86 -18.99 5.62 -16.41
C ASN A 86 -18.62 6.42 -17.67
N GLU A 87 -19.43 7.43 -18.01
CA GLU A 87 -19.06 8.47 -18.98
C GLU A 87 -18.15 9.50 -18.28
N ASN A 88 -16.97 9.09 -17.86
CA ASN A 88 -16.02 10.00 -17.20
C ASN A 88 -14.93 10.45 -18.18
N LEU A 89 -14.56 11.72 -18.10
CA LEU A 89 -13.28 12.24 -18.59
C LEU A 89 -12.13 11.42 -17.99
N ILE A 90 -11.12 11.12 -18.81
CA ILE A 90 -9.93 10.38 -18.41
C ILE A 90 -9.31 11.08 -17.20
N ASN A 91 -9.30 10.38 -16.05
CA ASN A 91 -8.69 10.85 -14.81
C ASN A 91 -7.75 9.76 -14.27
N PRO A 92 -6.52 9.69 -14.79
CA PRO A 92 -5.60 8.61 -14.47
C PRO A 92 -5.24 8.64 -12.98
N ALA A 93 -5.38 7.50 -12.31
CA ALA A 93 -4.96 7.35 -10.93
C ALA A 93 -3.42 7.47 -10.82
N MET A 94 -2.91 8.48 -10.12
CA MET A 94 -1.47 8.58 -9.86
C MET A 94 -0.96 7.40 -9.03
N ALA A 95 -0.01 6.66 -9.59
CA ALA A 95 0.71 5.63 -8.85
C ALA A 95 1.44 6.23 -7.66
N ARG A 96 1.26 5.65 -6.48
CA ARG A 96 1.92 6.12 -5.25
C ARG A 96 2.78 5.02 -4.66
N PRO A 97 4.09 5.24 -4.53
CA PRO A 97 4.98 4.22 -4.02
C PRO A 97 4.93 4.09 -2.50
N PHE A 98 4.77 5.19 -1.76
CA PHE A 98 4.74 5.16 -0.30
C PHE A 98 4.19 6.45 0.32
N PHE A 99 3.98 6.43 1.64
CA PHE A 99 3.75 7.59 2.50
C PHE A 99 4.56 7.46 3.79
N GLY A 100 5.05 8.57 4.33
CA GLY A 100 5.84 8.60 5.57
C GLY A 100 7.34 8.63 5.34
N ASN A 101 8.10 8.45 6.42
CA ASN A 101 9.56 8.55 6.43
C ASN A 101 10.20 7.20 6.83
N PRO A 102 10.98 6.57 5.95
CA PRO A 102 11.60 5.26 6.21
C PRO A 102 12.59 5.27 7.37
N GLU A 103 13.27 6.39 7.66
CA GLU A 103 14.22 6.49 8.78
C GLU A 103 13.47 6.52 10.13
N LYS A 104 12.38 7.30 10.20
CA LYS A 104 11.61 7.46 11.43
C LYS A 104 10.61 6.34 11.68
N ALA A 105 10.17 5.65 10.64
CA ALA A 105 9.14 4.63 10.76
C ALA A 105 9.55 3.45 11.65
N ASP A 106 8.70 3.11 12.61
CA ASP A 106 8.78 1.88 13.39
C ASP A 106 7.74 0.85 12.94
N ILE A 107 6.65 1.32 12.35
CA ILE A 107 5.60 0.48 11.80
C ILE A 107 5.55 0.69 10.29
N VAL A 108 5.81 -0.37 9.53
CA VAL A 108 5.78 -0.35 8.07
C VAL A 108 4.62 -1.22 7.60
N ILE A 109 3.64 -0.59 6.98
CA ILE A 109 2.46 -1.28 6.46
C ILE A 109 2.69 -1.53 4.98
N LEU A 110 2.85 -2.81 4.63
CA LEU A 110 2.97 -3.28 3.26
C LEU A 110 1.55 -3.44 2.70
N LYS A 111 1.16 -2.55 1.81
CA LYS A 111 -0.17 -2.54 1.20
C LYS A 111 -0.10 -2.69 -0.31
N LYS A 112 -1.21 -3.15 -0.86
CA LYS A 112 -1.62 -2.92 -2.26
C LYS A 112 -2.28 -1.54 -2.31
N HIS A 113 -2.06 -0.77 -3.37
CA HIS A 113 -2.48 0.63 -3.46
C HIS A 113 -3.91 0.84 -2.92
N PRO A 114 -4.14 1.87 -2.10
CA PRO A 114 -5.49 2.23 -1.68
C PRO A 114 -6.27 2.81 -2.88
N GLU A 115 -6.94 1.90 -3.59
CA GLU A 115 -7.69 2.05 -4.84
C GLU A 115 -8.74 3.18 -4.91
N LYS A 116 -9.24 3.68 -3.77
CA LYS A 116 -10.40 4.59 -3.74
C LYS A 116 -10.22 5.77 -2.79
N ASP A 117 -9.00 6.01 -2.34
CA ASP A 117 -8.74 6.91 -1.24
C ASP A 117 -8.40 8.35 -1.68
N PHE A 118 -8.59 8.67 -2.96
CA PHE A 118 -8.83 10.04 -3.45
C PHE A 118 -10.31 10.35 -3.66
N ASN A 119 -11.19 9.34 -3.61
CA ASN A 119 -12.61 9.55 -3.28
C ASN A 119 -12.81 9.60 -1.76
N SER A 120 -11.77 9.99 -1.01
CA SER A 120 -11.77 10.15 0.44
C SER A 120 -12.42 11.43 0.91
N TYR A 121 -12.74 12.31 -0.03
CA TYR A 121 -13.45 13.54 0.22
C TYR A 121 -14.89 13.25 0.65
N ASN A 122 -15.40 14.06 1.57
CA ASN A 122 -16.84 14.22 1.66
C ASN A 122 -17.33 14.57 0.24
N THR A 123 -18.51 14.14 -0.19
CA THR A 123 -19.07 14.51 -1.51
C THR A 123 -19.25 16.03 -1.69
N ASN A 124 -18.89 16.82 -0.68
CA ASN A 124 -19.11 18.26 -0.54
C ASN A 124 -17.79 19.05 -0.44
N LEU A 125 -16.65 18.50 -0.87
CA LEU A 125 -15.41 19.27 -0.95
C LEU A 125 -15.38 20.10 -2.23
N SER A 126 -14.92 21.34 -2.13
CA SER A 126 -14.74 22.22 -3.30
C SER A 126 -13.64 21.68 -4.21
N ASP A 127 -13.73 21.99 -5.51
CA ASP A 127 -12.73 21.62 -6.51
C ASP A 127 -11.33 22.14 -6.13
N ASP A 128 -11.24 23.38 -5.63
CA ASP A 128 -9.99 23.97 -5.14
C ASP A 128 -9.31 23.12 -4.06
N THR A 129 -10.10 22.58 -3.12
CA THR A 129 -9.53 21.75 -2.05
C THR A 129 -9.05 20.40 -2.58
N ALA A 130 -9.76 19.83 -3.56
CA ALA A 130 -9.36 18.59 -4.21
C ALA A 130 -8.07 18.77 -5.02
N ILE A 131 -7.93 19.89 -5.74
CA ILE A 131 -6.72 20.26 -6.49
C ILE A 131 -5.53 20.41 -5.54
N GLU A 132 -5.69 21.14 -4.42
CA GLU A 132 -4.60 21.34 -3.46
C GLU A 132 -4.10 20.03 -2.86
N TYR A 133 -5.00 19.10 -2.54
CA TYR A 133 -4.59 17.80 -2.04
C TYR A 133 -3.81 17.00 -3.09
N ARG A 134 -4.27 17.00 -4.35
CA ARG A 134 -3.52 16.36 -5.46
C ARG A 134 -2.13 16.95 -5.61
N LYS A 135 -1.99 18.28 -5.55
CA LYS A 135 -0.71 18.96 -5.61
C LYS A 135 0.23 18.52 -4.49
N ARG A 136 -0.25 18.48 -3.25
CA ARG A 136 0.55 18.05 -2.10
C ARG A 136 1.03 16.61 -2.22
N ILE A 137 0.21 15.75 -2.80
CA ILE A 137 0.60 14.37 -3.09
C ILE A 137 1.74 14.33 -4.11
N VAL A 138 1.63 15.08 -5.20
CA VAL A 138 2.69 15.13 -6.22
C VAL A 138 3.99 15.60 -5.59
N LEU A 139 3.93 16.67 -4.80
CA LEU A 139 5.09 17.17 -4.05
C LEU A 139 5.66 16.11 -3.08
N ASP A 140 4.81 15.28 -2.46
CA ASP A 140 5.27 14.18 -1.59
C ASP A 140 6.01 13.08 -2.35
N ILE A 141 5.51 12.69 -3.53
CA ILE A 141 6.15 11.70 -4.41
C ILE A 141 7.48 12.23 -4.94
N GLN A 142 7.55 13.52 -5.30
CA GLN A 142 8.81 14.17 -5.73
C GLN A 142 9.81 14.35 -4.58
N GLY A 143 9.40 14.11 -3.34
CA GLY A 143 10.19 14.40 -2.15
C GLY A 143 10.34 15.88 -1.81
N LYS A 144 9.58 16.76 -2.47
CA LYS A 144 9.61 18.22 -2.28
C LYS A 144 8.72 18.68 -1.13
N LEU A 145 7.71 17.89 -0.76
CA LEU A 145 6.85 18.20 0.38
C LEU A 145 7.55 17.86 1.70
N THR A 146 7.89 18.89 2.48
CA THR A 146 8.47 18.74 3.81
C THR A 146 7.79 19.67 4.81
N PHE A 147 7.83 19.28 6.08
CA PHE A 147 7.31 20.04 7.21
C PHE A 147 8.46 20.16 8.20
N ASN A 148 8.93 21.39 8.46
CA ASN A 148 10.14 21.63 9.26
C ASN A 148 11.35 20.82 8.75
N ASN A 149 11.57 20.79 7.43
CA ASN A 149 12.61 20.02 6.74
C ASN A 149 12.49 18.49 6.84
N GLU A 150 11.36 17.98 7.31
CA GLU A 150 11.12 16.55 7.46
C GLU A 150 9.97 16.05 6.57
N LYS A 151 10.15 14.88 5.96
CA LYS A 151 9.04 14.14 5.36
C LYS A 151 8.20 13.54 6.49
N LEU A 152 6.91 13.84 6.49
CA LEU A 152 5.93 13.40 7.49
C LEU A 152 4.86 12.52 6.84
N PHE A 153 4.00 11.91 7.66
CA PHE A 153 2.96 11.02 7.15
C PHE A 153 1.78 11.83 6.59
N LEU A 154 1.86 12.20 5.31
CA LEU A 154 0.87 13.05 4.62
C LEU A 154 -0.60 12.66 4.87
N PRO A 155 -1.00 11.36 4.83
CA PRO A 155 -2.40 10.99 5.07
C PRO A 155 -2.92 11.34 6.48
N TYR A 156 -2.02 11.50 7.46
CA TYR A 156 -2.39 12.00 8.79
C TYR A 156 -2.61 13.51 8.77
N ILE A 157 -1.68 14.26 8.17
CA ILE A 157 -1.75 15.72 8.06
C ILE A 157 -3.04 16.14 7.36
N ASP A 158 -3.37 15.46 6.27
CA ASP A 158 -4.54 15.75 5.45
C ASP A 158 -5.81 15.04 5.92
N LYS A 159 -5.70 14.31 7.05
CA LYS A 159 -6.79 13.55 7.68
C LYS A 159 -7.54 12.69 6.66
N HIS A 160 -6.81 11.99 5.78
CA HIS A 160 -7.44 11.20 4.72
C HIS A 160 -8.44 10.23 5.33
N ARG A 161 -9.65 10.15 4.77
CA ARG A 161 -10.75 9.35 5.33
C ARG A 161 -10.36 7.91 5.60
N TRP A 162 -9.56 7.31 4.73
CA TRP A 162 -9.09 5.93 4.93
C TRP A 162 -8.13 5.78 6.08
N PHE A 163 -7.22 6.74 6.24
CA PHE A 163 -6.29 6.77 7.35
C PHE A 163 -7.09 6.89 8.65
N VAL A 164 -7.99 7.87 8.72
CA VAL A 164 -8.87 8.06 9.88
C VAL A 164 -9.73 6.82 10.15
N LYS A 165 -10.30 6.20 9.12
CA LYS A 165 -11.19 5.04 9.27
C LYS A 165 -10.45 3.76 9.67
N PHE A 166 -9.29 3.50 9.09
CA PHE A 166 -8.63 2.19 9.16
C PHE A 166 -7.40 2.15 10.06
N LEU A 167 -6.70 3.28 10.20
CA LEU A 167 -5.45 3.40 10.95
C LEU A 167 -5.56 4.32 12.18
N TYR A 168 -6.50 5.27 12.20
CA TYR A 168 -6.62 6.26 13.28
C TYR A 168 -8.04 6.39 13.87
N SER A 169 -8.83 5.31 13.81
CA SER A 169 -10.14 5.23 14.46
C SER A 169 -9.99 4.92 15.95
N ASN A 170 -11.02 5.15 16.78
CA ASN A 170 -10.92 4.87 18.22
C ASN A 170 -10.63 3.40 18.54
N SER A 171 -11.00 2.49 17.62
CA SER A 171 -10.66 1.07 17.67
C SER A 171 -9.31 0.71 17.03
N SER A 172 -8.58 1.68 16.48
CA SER A 172 -7.30 1.44 15.80
C SER A 172 -6.15 1.35 16.81
N MET A 173 -5.15 0.54 16.46
CA MET A 173 -3.99 0.35 17.32
C MET A 173 -3.15 1.62 17.46
N LEU A 174 -3.11 2.51 16.46
CA LEU A 174 -2.31 3.75 16.58
C LEU A 174 -2.82 4.60 17.75
N LYS A 175 -4.13 4.73 17.91
CA LYS A 175 -4.72 5.43 19.07
C LYS A 175 -4.59 4.62 20.35
N GLN A 176 -4.86 3.32 20.31
CA GLN A 176 -4.80 2.46 21.50
C GLN A 176 -3.41 2.45 22.15
N PHE A 177 -2.35 2.48 21.35
CA PHE A 177 -0.96 2.50 21.83
C PHE A 177 -0.31 3.90 21.73
N ASN A 178 -1.10 4.96 21.54
CA ASN A 178 -0.58 6.33 21.42
C ASN A 178 0.66 6.46 20.52
N ILE A 179 0.63 5.79 19.35
CA ILE A 179 1.72 5.82 18.39
C ILE A 179 1.60 7.11 17.57
N ASP A 180 2.69 7.87 17.50
CA ASP A 180 2.80 9.01 16.59
C ASP A 180 2.63 8.54 15.14
N PRO A 181 1.63 9.05 14.40
CA PRO A 181 1.41 8.72 13.00
C PRO A 181 2.63 8.93 12.10
N ASN A 182 3.55 9.84 12.44
CA ASN A 182 4.78 10.07 11.68
C ASN A 182 5.82 8.95 11.84
N ARG A 183 5.62 8.04 12.80
CA ARG A 183 6.39 6.81 12.98
C ARG A 183 5.78 5.63 12.23
N VAL A 184 4.77 5.89 11.41
CA VAL A 184 4.15 4.92 10.51
C VAL A 184 4.55 5.25 9.07
N MET A 185 4.85 4.21 8.30
CA MET A 185 5.04 4.30 6.87
C MET A 185 4.09 3.31 6.18
N VAL A 186 3.59 3.70 5.02
CA VAL A 186 2.88 2.78 4.12
C VAL A 186 3.74 2.63 2.89
N LEU A 187 4.13 1.40 2.58
CA LEU A 187 4.85 1.08 1.35
C LEU A 187 3.91 0.32 0.43
N ASN A 188 3.76 0.82 -0.79
CA ASN A 188 2.90 0.24 -1.79
C ASN A 188 3.71 -0.66 -2.73
N PHE A 189 3.59 -1.97 -2.57
CA PHE A 189 4.30 -2.94 -3.40
C PHE A 189 3.75 -3.07 -4.82
N PHE A 190 2.59 -2.49 -5.07
CA PHE A 190 1.87 -2.66 -6.33
C PHE A 190 1.31 -1.31 -6.78
N PRO A 191 2.12 -0.49 -7.47
CA PRO A 191 1.77 0.89 -7.79
C PRO A 191 0.48 1.02 -8.60
N TYR A 192 0.17 0.03 -9.44
CA TYR A 192 -1.05 0.02 -10.28
C TYR A 192 -2.20 -0.81 -9.70
N GLN A 193 -2.04 -1.38 -8.50
CA GLN A 193 -3.14 -2.11 -7.87
C GLN A 193 -4.09 -1.17 -7.19
N ALA A 194 -4.91 -0.56 -8.02
CA ALA A 194 -6.30 -0.44 -7.70
C ALA A 194 -6.84 -1.81 -7.19
N GLY A 195 -6.77 -2.02 -5.87
CA GLY A 195 -7.35 -3.07 -5.02
C GLY A 195 -7.58 -4.46 -5.63
N HIS A 196 -8.55 -5.20 -5.08
CA HIS A 196 -8.79 -6.60 -5.49
C HIS A 196 -9.58 -6.70 -6.80
N SER A 197 -9.89 -5.58 -7.44
CA SER A 197 -10.99 -5.48 -8.40
C SER A 197 -10.52 -5.06 -9.79
N ALA A 198 -9.60 -4.11 -9.87
CA ALA A 198 -9.01 -3.65 -11.13
C ALA A 198 -7.82 -4.50 -11.57
N GLY A 199 -6.98 -4.91 -10.61
CA GLY A 199 -5.88 -5.87 -10.77
C GLY A 199 -4.69 -5.34 -11.58
N ILE A 200 -3.47 -5.62 -11.10
CA ILE A 200 -2.36 -5.94 -12.00
C ILE A 200 -2.57 -7.41 -12.40
N PRO A 201 -2.27 -7.84 -13.66
CA PRO A 201 -2.38 -9.23 -14.05
C PRO A 201 -1.71 -10.16 -13.02
N ARG A 202 -2.33 -11.33 -12.79
CA ARG A 202 -1.84 -12.31 -11.82
C ARG A 202 -0.35 -12.63 -12.03
N ASP A 203 0.14 -12.54 -13.26
CA ASP A 203 1.53 -12.82 -13.63
C ASP A 203 2.56 -11.88 -12.98
N PHE A 204 2.16 -10.67 -12.58
CA PHE A 204 3.00 -9.74 -11.79
C PHE A 204 2.67 -9.76 -10.28
N LEU A 205 1.62 -10.51 -9.90
CA LEU A 205 1.44 -10.97 -8.53
C LEU A 205 2.21 -12.26 -8.26
N THR A 206 2.61 -12.97 -9.31
CA THR A 206 3.45 -14.16 -9.20
C THR A 206 4.89 -13.82 -9.52
N LEU A 207 5.78 -14.80 -9.32
CA LEU A 207 7.23 -14.66 -9.43
C LEU A 207 7.74 -14.39 -10.86
N ASN A 208 6.84 -14.34 -11.87
CA ASN A 208 7.22 -14.46 -13.28
C ASN A 208 7.58 -13.12 -13.92
N HIS A 209 6.96 -12.02 -13.47
CA HIS A 209 7.25 -10.69 -13.97
C HIS A 209 7.39 -9.70 -12.81
N ILE A 210 8.41 -8.86 -12.88
CA ILE A 210 8.71 -7.83 -11.89
C ILE A 210 8.83 -6.51 -12.64
N LEU A 211 7.91 -5.59 -12.36
CA LEU A 211 7.96 -4.24 -12.92
C LEU A 211 9.13 -3.45 -12.30
N PRO A 212 9.82 -2.59 -13.07
CA PRO A 212 10.83 -1.67 -12.55
C PRO A 212 10.39 -0.91 -11.28
N SER A 213 9.19 -0.36 -11.25
CA SER A 213 8.67 0.34 -10.06
C SER A 213 8.50 -0.55 -8.83
N GLN A 214 8.15 -1.83 -9.01
CA GLN A 214 8.05 -2.80 -7.92
C GLN A 214 9.44 -3.10 -7.34
N ARG A 215 10.44 -3.19 -8.22
CA ARG A 215 11.84 -3.37 -7.83
C ARG A 215 12.34 -2.19 -7.00
N GLU A 216 12.04 -0.95 -7.40
CA GLU A 216 12.46 0.22 -6.61
C GLU A 216 11.78 0.30 -5.24
N ASN A 217 10.48 0.01 -5.17
CA ASN A 217 9.79 -0.07 -3.88
C ASN A 217 10.37 -1.19 -2.99
N PHE A 218 10.81 -2.29 -3.60
CA PHE A 218 11.49 -3.37 -2.89
C PHE A 218 12.89 -3.00 -2.41
N ASN A 219 13.68 -2.30 -3.24
CA ASN A 219 15.01 -1.80 -2.88
C ASN A 219 14.94 -0.88 -1.66
N LEU A 220 13.92 -0.02 -1.57
CA LEU A 220 13.68 0.79 -0.38
C LEU A 220 13.43 -0.09 0.86
N LEU A 221 12.60 -1.13 0.73
CA LEU A 221 12.35 -2.03 1.85
C LEU A 221 13.62 -2.77 2.29
N LEU A 222 14.44 -3.26 1.37
CA LEU A 222 15.72 -3.90 1.69
C LEU A 222 16.60 -3.00 2.54
N LYS A 223 16.81 -1.76 2.10
CA LYS A 223 17.59 -0.77 2.83
C LYS A 223 17.05 -0.52 4.23
N MET A 224 15.72 -0.44 4.37
CA MET A 224 15.07 -0.32 5.68
C MET A 224 15.30 -1.55 6.56
N ILE A 225 15.38 -2.76 6.00
CA ILE A 225 15.63 -3.96 6.80
C ILE A 225 17.11 -4.01 7.23
N GLU A 226 18.02 -3.56 6.38
CA GLU A 226 19.47 -3.61 6.60
C GLU A 226 19.99 -2.51 7.54
N ASP A 227 19.22 -1.45 7.80
CA ASP A 227 19.64 -0.31 8.62
C ASP A 227 19.68 -0.57 10.14
N SER A 228 19.51 -1.83 10.54
CA SER A 228 19.57 -2.32 11.93
C SER A 228 18.50 -1.75 12.88
N LYS A 229 17.55 -0.94 12.41
CA LYS A 229 16.43 -0.47 13.23
C LYS A 229 15.31 -1.52 13.25
N GLU A 230 14.94 -1.89 14.47
CA GLU A 230 13.86 -2.84 14.71
C GLU A 230 12.50 -2.25 14.32
N ARG A 231 11.78 -2.94 13.42
CA ARG A 231 10.48 -2.48 12.91
C ARG A 231 9.43 -3.58 12.97
N ILE A 232 8.18 -3.15 13.04
CA ILE A 232 7.00 -3.98 12.91
C ILE A 232 6.48 -3.89 11.48
N TYR A 233 6.48 -5.01 10.75
CA TYR A 233 5.96 -5.09 9.40
C TYR A 233 4.53 -5.63 9.43
N ILE A 234 3.60 -4.98 8.72
CA ILE A 234 2.19 -5.41 8.67
C ILE A 234 1.78 -5.61 7.22
N CYS A 235 1.20 -6.77 6.90
CA CYS A 235 0.70 -7.06 5.55
C CYS A 235 -0.72 -7.65 5.53
N SER A 236 -1.42 -7.49 4.40
CA SER A 236 -2.79 -8.00 4.23
C SER A 236 -2.89 -9.34 3.49
N GLU A 237 -1.88 -9.69 2.70
CA GLU A 237 -1.85 -10.86 1.82
C GLU A 237 -0.52 -11.61 1.95
N GLU A 238 -0.27 -12.23 3.09
CA GLU A 238 1.00 -12.86 3.44
C GLU A 238 1.63 -13.70 2.33
N GLU A 239 0.89 -14.63 1.72
CA GLU A 239 1.42 -15.53 0.69
C GLU A 239 2.10 -14.76 -0.45
N LEU A 240 1.48 -13.67 -0.88
CA LEU A 240 2.00 -12.81 -1.92
C LEU A 240 3.24 -12.04 -1.46
N PHE A 241 3.21 -11.49 -0.25
CA PHE A 241 4.35 -10.77 0.29
C PHE A 241 5.56 -11.69 0.50
N ILE A 242 5.36 -12.90 1.05
CA ILE A 242 6.44 -13.89 1.22
C ILE A 242 6.95 -14.37 -0.14
N SER A 243 6.07 -14.58 -1.11
CA SER A 243 6.43 -14.91 -2.48
C SER A 243 7.34 -13.83 -3.08
N ILE A 244 6.99 -12.56 -2.93
CA ILE A 244 7.86 -11.44 -3.32
C ILE A 244 9.19 -11.53 -2.57
N PHE A 245 9.21 -11.59 -1.24
CA PHE A 245 10.47 -11.61 -0.48
C PHE A 245 11.44 -12.69 -0.95
N LYS A 246 10.97 -13.92 -1.18
CA LYS A 246 11.82 -15.01 -1.66
C LYS A 246 12.52 -14.73 -2.99
N ASN A 247 11.96 -13.87 -3.84
CA ASN A 247 12.55 -13.53 -5.14
C ASN A 247 13.64 -12.48 -5.08
N PHE A 248 13.68 -11.67 -4.03
CA PHE A 248 14.56 -10.52 -3.96
C PHE A 248 15.48 -10.55 -2.74
N THR A 249 15.35 -11.56 -1.88
CA THR A 249 16.19 -11.73 -0.68
C THR A 249 16.73 -13.14 -0.55
N ASP A 250 17.81 -13.29 0.20
CA ASP A 250 18.28 -14.59 0.66
C ASP A 250 17.37 -15.20 1.75
N GLU A 251 17.68 -16.44 2.15
CA GLU A 251 16.92 -17.19 3.16
C GLU A 251 16.99 -16.57 4.57
N LYS A 252 18.13 -15.98 4.93
CA LYS A 252 18.36 -15.36 6.24
C LYS A 252 17.46 -14.13 6.40
N LEU A 253 17.47 -13.26 5.40
CA LEU A 253 16.63 -12.06 5.36
C LEU A 253 15.15 -12.41 5.30
N CYS A 254 14.78 -13.41 4.49
CA CYS A 254 13.41 -13.92 4.45
C CYS A 254 12.94 -14.44 5.83
N THR A 255 13.83 -15.05 6.60
CA THR A 255 13.54 -15.53 7.96
C THR A 255 13.36 -14.36 8.93
N TYR A 256 14.25 -13.37 8.91
CA TYR A 256 14.10 -12.15 9.71
C TYR A 256 12.76 -11.46 9.45
N ILE A 257 12.35 -11.34 8.19
CA ILE A 257 11.08 -10.71 7.83
C ILE A 257 9.91 -11.51 8.41
N LYS A 258 9.91 -12.84 8.26
CA LYS A 258 8.86 -13.71 8.82
C LYS A 258 8.71 -13.55 10.33
N GLU A 259 9.80 -13.36 11.07
CA GLU A 259 9.77 -13.17 12.52
C GLU A 259 9.21 -11.80 12.93
N ASN A 260 9.33 -10.80 12.07
CA ASN A 260 8.87 -9.43 12.31
C ASN A 260 7.57 -9.07 11.58
N LEU A 261 7.00 -10.01 10.83
CA LEU A 261 5.80 -9.83 10.03
C LEU A 261 4.52 -10.16 10.80
N PHE A 262 3.59 -9.22 10.77
CA PHE A 262 2.22 -9.37 11.21
C PHE A 262 1.26 -9.34 10.02
N VAL A 263 0.25 -10.20 10.08
CA VAL A 263 -0.68 -10.45 8.99
C VAL A 263 -2.09 -10.18 9.47
N LEU A 264 -2.89 -9.51 8.63
CA LEU A 264 -4.31 -9.38 8.89
C LEU A 264 -5.00 -10.75 8.82
N ALA A 265 -5.79 -11.06 9.84
CA ALA A 265 -6.53 -12.31 9.95
C ALA A 265 -7.53 -12.55 8.80
N SER A 266 -7.80 -11.58 7.95
CA SER A 266 -8.59 -11.77 6.74
C SER A 266 -8.19 -10.74 5.70
N LYS A 267 -8.18 -11.15 4.43
CA LYS A 267 -8.06 -10.24 3.28
C LYS A 267 -9.20 -9.19 3.24
N GLN A 268 -10.32 -9.48 3.92
CA GLN A 268 -11.45 -8.55 4.05
C GLN A 268 -11.30 -7.58 5.23
N ASN A 269 -10.42 -7.88 6.19
CA ASN A 269 -10.19 -6.99 7.31
C ASN A 269 -9.47 -5.74 6.81
N ARG A 270 -10.09 -4.58 7.02
CA ARG A 270 -9.49 -3.30 6.66
C ARG A 270 -8.95 -2.53 7.86
N ARG A 271 -9.46 -2.84 9.07
CA ARG A 271 -9.03 -2.20 10.31
C ARG A 271 -7.87 -3.00 10.89
N ILE A 272 -6.82 -2.28 11.28
CA ILE A 272 -5.70 -2.88 11.98
C ILE A 272 -5.99 -2.77 13.48
N THR A 273 -6.32 -3.91 14.09
CA THR A 273 -6.69 -4.06 15.50
C THR A 273 -5.96 -5.26 16.09
N THR A 274 -5.74 -5.26 17.40
CA THR A 274 -5.02 -6.32 18.13
C THR A 274 -5.66 -7.70 17.93
N GLY A 275 -6.99 -7.78 17.92
CA GLY A 275 -7.71 -9.04 17.66
C GLY A 275 -7.55 -9.60 16.25
N ASN A 276 -7.22 -8.74 15.27
CA ASN A 276 -7.16 -9.08 13.85
C ASN A 276 -5.74 -9.14 13.28
N LEU A 277 -4.71 -8.81 14.05
CA LEU A 277 -3.33 -9.04 13.67
C LEU A 277 -2.81 -10.34 14.26
N LEU A 278 -2.16 -11.11 13.41
CA LEU A 278 -1.52 -12.37 13.76
C LEU A 278 -0.03 -12.23 13.47
N SER A 279 0.84 -12.62 14.39
CA SER A 279 2.22 -12.91 14.01
C SER A 279 2.23 -14.01 12.94
N TYR A 280 3.30 -14.10 12.15
CA TYR A 280 3.42 -15.18 11.17
C TYR A 280 3.27 -16.58 11.81
N LYS A 281 3.75 -16.76 13.04
CA LYS A 281 3.57 -17.98 13.83
C LYS A 281 2.10 -18.25 14.15
N GLU A 282 1.36 -17.25 14.62
CA GLU A 282 -0.08 -17.35 14.87
C GLU A 282 -0.86 -17.65 13.59
N HIS A 283 -0.46 -17.05 12.47
CA HIS A 283 -1.07 -17.31 11.17
C HIS A 283 -0.91 -18.77 10.73
N LYS A 284 0.32 -19.32 10.80
CA LYS A 284 0.57 -20.73 10.50
C LYS A 284 -0.23 -21.67 11.38
N LEU A 285 -0.28 -21.40 12.69
CA LEU A 285 -1.08 -22.19 13.62
C LEU A 285 -2.55 -22.21 13.20
N ARG A 286 -3.08 -21.06 12.79
CA ARG A 286 -4.46 -20.94 12.34
C ARG A 286 -4.73 -21.70 11.05
N LEU A 287 -3.83 -21.66 10.06
CA LEU A 287 -3.97 -22.44 8.83
C LEU A 287 -4.02 -23.94 9.15
N ARG A 288 -3.06 -24.43 9.95
CA ARG A 288 -3.04 -25.82 10.40
C ARG A 288 -4.33 -26.21 11.14
N LYS A 289 -4.81 -25.37 12.06
CA LYS A 289 -6.06 -25.64 12.79
C LYS A 289 -7.31 -25.64 11.90
N LYS A 290 -7.27 -24.93 10.77
CA LYS A 290 -8.36 -24.94 9.78
C LYS A 290 -8.44 -26.27 9.03
N GLU A 291 -7.31 -26.97 8.88
CA GLU A 291 -7.22 -28.29 8.26
C GLU A 291 -7.54 -29.42 9.27
N GLU A 292 -7.13 -29.25 10.53
CA GLU A 292 -7.33 -30.25 11.60
C GLU A 292 -8.76 -30.32 12.16
N LEU A 293 -9.48 -29.19 12.21
CA LEU A 293 -10.76 -29.09 12.91
C LEU A 293 -11.94 -29.08 11.94
N THR A 294 -13.10 -29.56 12.41
CA THR A 294 -14.34 -29.34 11.67
C THR A 294 -14.67 -27.85 11.59
N LYS A 295 -15.44 -27.45 10.57
CA LYS A 295 -15.81 -26.04 10.36
C LYS A 295 -16.37 -25.35 11.64
N PRO A 296 -17.33 -25.94 12.39
CA PRO A 296 -17.83 -25.33 13.63
C PRO A 296 -16.76 -25.19 14.73
N GLU A 297 -15.95 -26.23 14.93
CA GLU A 297 -14.89 -26.24 15.94
C GLU A 297 -13.80 -25.21 15.64
N TYR A 298 -13.39 -25.12 14.37
CA TYR A 298 -12.45 -24.10 13.92
C TYR A 298 -12.96 -22.68 14.20
N TYR A 299 -14.24 -22.40 13.92
CA TYR A 299 -14.80 -21.07 14.19
C TYR A 299 -14.87 -20.76 15.70
N ARG A 300 -15.19 -21.76 16.54
CA ARG A 300 -15.17 -21.61 18.01
C ARG A 300 -13.76 -21.35 18.51
N TRP A 301 -12.78 -22.15 18.09
CA TRP A 301 -11.37 -21.97 18.42
C TRP A 301 -10.86 -20.60 17.98
N ASN A 302 -11.11 -20.21 16.73
CA ASN A 302 -10.63 -18.94 16.18
C ASN A 302 -11.26 -17.73 16.91
N ARG A 303 -12.50 -17.86 17.39
CA ARG A 303 -13.15 -16.84 18.23
C ARG A 303 -12.46 -16.70 19.58
N GLN A 304 -12.18 -17.80 20.27
CA GLN A 304 -11.44 -17.80 21.54
C GLN A 304 -10.05 -17.18 21.38
N GLN A 305 -9.33 -17.50 20.30
CA GLN A 305 -8.03 -16.91 20.02
C GLN A 305 -8.12 -15.39 19.80
N LYS A 306 -9.18 -14.91 19.14
CA LYS A 306 -9.41 -13.47 18.96
C LYS A 306 -9.68 -12.77 20.29
N GLU A 307 -10.56 -13.35 21.12
CA GLU A 307 -10.87 -12.83 22.46
C GLU A 307 -9.62 -12.78 23.35
N ALA A 308 -8.77 -13.82 23.32
CA ALA A 308 -7.50 -13.84 24.05
C ALA A 308 -6.54 -12.73 23.59
N ARG A 309 -6.43 -12.48 22.27
CA ARG A 309 -5.62 -11.38 21.72
C ARG A 309 -6.14 -10.01 22.17
N GLU A 310 -7.46 -9.81 22.12
CA GLU A 310 -8.12 -8.59 22.59
C GLU A 310 -7.90 -8.38 24.10
N GLY A 311 -7.88 -9.48 24.87
CA GLY A 311 -7.54 -9.51 26.30
C GLY A 311 -6.04 -9.35 26.64
N GLY A 312 -5.17 -9.14 25.65
CA GLY A 312 -3.76 -8.83 25.87
C GLY A 312 -2.76 -9.88 25.41
N ALA A 313 -3.19 -11.10 25.08
CA ALA A 313 -2.32 -12.22 24.72
C ALA A 313 -1.79 -12.18 23.26
N SER A 314 -1.82 -11.02 22.61
CA SER A 314 -1.32 -10.83 21.25
C SER A 314 0.20 -10.65 21.22
N ASP A 315 0.89 -11.34 20.30
CA ASP A 315 2.30 -11.11 20.02
C ASP A 315 2.57 -9.65 19.60
N PHE A 316 1.61 -9.04 18.89
CA PHE A 316 1.70 -7.64 18.51
C PHE A 316 1.73 -6.72 19.73
N ASN A 317 0.90 -6.99 20.75
CA ASN A 317 0.88 -6.20 21.98
C ASN A 317 2.22 -6.25 22.71
N LYS A 318 2.87 -7.42 22.74
CA LYS A 318 4.21 -7.55 23.33
C LYS A 318 5.21 -6.72 22.53
N ARG A 319 5.17 -6.84 21.20
CA ARG A 319 6.10 -6.14 20.31
C ARG A 319 5.99 -4.62 20.40
N ILE A 320 4.77 -4.10 20.35
CA ILE A 320 4.53 -2.65 20.39
C ILE A 320 4.83 -2.05 21.77
N ARG A 321 4.57 -2.78 22.86
CA ARG A 321 4.96 -2.33 24.21
C ARG A 321 6.47 -2.29 24.40
N ASN A 322 7.19 -3.25 23.84
CA ASN A 322 8.65 -3.23 23.85
C ASN A 322 9.18 -2.02 23.06
N LEU A 323 8.64 -1.78 21.86
CA LEU A 323 8.97 -0.60 21.07
C LEU A 323 8.74 0.69 21.87
N GLN A 324 7.58 0.85 22.52
CA GLN A 324 7.28 2.03 23.35
C GLN A 324 8.30 2.22 24.48
N ARG A 325 8.72 1.15 25.14
CA ARG A 325 9.74 1.22 26.21
C ARG A 325 11.08 1.68 25.66
N THR A 326 11.51 1.14 24.53
CA THR A 326 12.76 1.57 23.87
C THR A 326 12.70 3.05 23.51
N LEU A 327 11.56 3.54 23.00
CA LEU A 327 11.38 4.95 22.64
C LEU A 327 11.33 5.91 23.84
N GLN A 328 10.97 5.42 25.03
CA GLN A 328 11.01 6.21 26.27
C GLN A 328 12.43 6.31 26.85
N GLN A 329 13.34 5.44 26.42
CA GLN A 329 14.72 5.38 26.88
C GLN A 329 15.69 6.14 25.97
N GLN A 330 15.24 6.53 24.78
CA GLN A 330 15.93 7.40 23.82
C GLN A 330 15.48 8.84 24.02
#